data_AF-A0A3L7XU35-F1
#
_entry.id   AF-A0A3L7XU35-F1
#
_cell.length_a   1.000
_cell.length_b   1.000
_cell.length_c   1.000
_cell.angle_alpha   90.00
_cell.angle_beta   90.00
_cell.angle_gamma   90.00
#
_symmetry.space_group_name_H-M   'P 1'
#
loop_
_entity.id
_entity.type
_entity.pdbx_description
1 polymer ?
#
loop_
_entity_poly.entity_id
_entity_poly.type
_entity_poly.pdbx_seq_one_letter_code
_entity_poly.pdbx_strand_id
1 'polypeptide(L)' 'MPIQPADSRLDALLASTAEYLCDELALETPGWLATVPACQTPWFVSGMENLKAVALAESPLRFRIRKIFVLENFLSRV' A
#
# COMPACT_ATOMS: atom_id res chain seq x y z
N MET A 1 0.73 24.97 -1.60
CA MET A 1 1.84 24.47 -2.44
C MET A 1 1.41 23.13 -3.02
N PRO A 2 1.65 22.85 -4.32
CA PRO A 2 1.49 21.49 -4.82
C PRO A 2 2.50 20.61 -4.08
N ILE A 3 2.01 19.52 -3.49
CA ILE A 3 2.81 18.54 -2.77
C ILE A 3 3.84 18.01 -3.77
N GLN A 4 5.14 18.20 -3.52
CA GLN A 4 6.17 17.55 -4.33
C GLN A 4 5.93 16.04 -4.22
N PRO A 5 5.90 15.28 -5.33
CA PRO A 5 5.71 13.84 -5.24
C PRO A 5 6.76 13.31 -4.28
N ALA A 6 6.29 12.71 -3.19
CA ALA A 6 7.16 12.10 -2.22
C ALA A 6 7.86 10.92 -2.92
N ASP A 7 8.81 10.27 -2.23
CA ASP A 7 9.37 9.00 -2.70
C ASP A 7 8.29 8.15 -3.38
N SER A 8 8.48 7.77 -4.65
CA SER A 8 7.46 7.04 -5.44
C SER A 8 6.89 5.81 -4.74
N ARG A 9 7.66 5.21 -3.81
CA ARG A 9 7.20 4.13 -2.94
C ARG A 9 6.16 4.61 -1.93
N LEU A 10 6.36 5.77 -1.33
CA LEU A 10 5.44 6.38 -0.39
C LEU A 10 4.13 6.77 -1.09
N ASP A 11 4.19 7.34 -2.28
CA ASP A 11 3.00 7.63 -3.07
C ASP A 11 2.18 6.35 -3.33
N ALA A 12 2.85 5.27 -3.74
CA ALA A 12 2.22 3.97 -3.95
C ALA A 12 1.61 3.40 -2.65
N LEU A 13 2.28 3.58 -1.51
CA LEU A 13 1.80 3.15 -0.19
C LEU A 13 0.55 3.90 0.23
N LEU A 14 0.56 5.23 0.08
CA LEU A 14 -0.57 6.09 0.40
C LEU A 14 -1.76 5.78 -0.53
N ALA A 15 -1.51 5.55 -1.82
CA ALA A 15 -2.56 5.16 -2.75
C ALA A 15 -3.18 3.81 -2.39
N SER A 16 -2.37 2.79 -2.11
CA SER A 16 -2.85 1.49 -1.64
C SER A 16 -3.61 1.58 -0.32
N THR A 17 -3.17 2.44 0.60
CA THR A 17 -3.85 2.68 1.88
C THR A 17 -5.20 3.33 1.66
N ALA A 18 -5.28 4.38 0.82
CA ALA A 18 -6.52 5.05 0.50
C ALA A 18 -7.53 4.10 -0.17
N GLU A 19 -7.10 3.33 -1.17
CA GLU A 19 -7.96 2.33 -1.84
C GLU A 19 -8.44 1.25 -0.87
N TYR A 20 -7.56 0.76 0.00
CA TYR A 20 -7.93 -0.24 1.01
C TYR A 20 -8.99 0.30 1.97
N LEU A 21 -8.83 1.53 2.46
CA LEU A 21 -9.81 2.16 3.35
C LEU A 21 -11.12 2.49 2.63
N CYS A 22 -11.07 2.84 1.34
CA CYS A 22 -12.28 2.98 0.53
C CYS A 22 -13.05 1.66 0.44
N ASP A 23 -12.37 0.55 0.17
CA ASP A 23 -13.00 -0.78 0.16
C ASP A 23 -13.57 -1.14 1.55
N GLU A 24 -12.80 -0.92 2.62
CA GLU A 24 -13.20 -1.21 4.01
C GLU A 24 -14.45 -0.42 4.43
N LEU A 25 -14.50 0.87 4.10
CA LEU A 25 -15.57 1.78 4.48
C LEU A 25 -16.72 1.85 3.45
N ALA A 26 -16.68 1.01 2.42
CA ALA A 26 -17.63 1.01 1.29
C ALA A 26 -17.79 2.39 0.61
N LEU A 27 -16.68 3.11 0.46
CA LEU A 27 -16.61 4.40 -0.22
C LEU A 27 -16.20 4.22 -1.69
N GLU A 28 -16.68 5.13 -2.54
CA GLU A 28 -16.21 5.22 -3.92
C GLU A 28 -14.71 5.58 -3.93
N THR A 29 -13.92 4.79 -4.66
CA THR A 29 -12.47 5.03 -4.80
C THR A 29 -12.22 6.20 -5.76
N PRO A 30 -11.51 7.25 -5.35
CA PRO A 30 -11.14 8.35 -6.25
C PRO A 30 -10.36 7.87 -7.48
N GLY A 31 -10.83 8.20 -8.68
CA GLY A 31 -10.25 7.71 -9.93
C GLY A 31 -8.78 8.07 -10.17
N TRP A 32 -8.28 9.17 -9.57
CA TRP A 32 -6.87 9.56 -9.67
C TRP A 32 -5.93 8.58 -8.94
N LEU A 33 -6.40 7.79 -7.97
CA LEU A 33 -5.56 6.80 -7.28
C LEU A 33 -5.02 5.74 -8.26
N ALA A 34 -5.79 5.42 -9.29
CA ALA A 34 -5.38 4.50 -10.35
C ALA A 34 -4.21 5.02 -11.19
N THR A 35 -3.93 6.33 -11.18
CA THR A 35 -2.79 6.91 -11.90
C THR A 35 -1.48 6.82 -11.12
N VAL A 36 -1.52 6.41 -9.84
CA VAL A 36 -0.32 6.25 -9.01
C VAL A 36 0.35 4.91 -9.34
N PRO A 37 1.61 4.92 -9.84
CA PRO A 37 2.28 3.72 -10.28
C PRO A 37 2.62 2.77 -9.12
N ALA A 38 2.75 1.49 -9.44
CA ALA A 38 3.31 0.49 -8.53
C ALA A 38 4.80 0.75 -8.27
N CYS A 39 5.34 0.18 -7.18
CA CYS A 39 6.77 0.17 -6.95
C CYS A 39 7.52 -0.57 -8.07
N GLN A 40 8.73 -0.10 -8.40
CA GLN A 40 9.58 -0.74 -9.42
C GLN A 40 9.96 -2.17 -8.98
N THR A 41 10.37 -2.31 -7.73
CA THR A 41 10.71 -3.58 -7.07
C THR A 41 9.76 -3.87 -5.90
N PRO A 42 9.59 -5.15 -5.52
CA PRO A 42 8.90 -5.54 -4.28
C PRO A 42 9.42 -4.75 -3.08
N TRP A 43 8.52 -4.08 -2.36
CA TRP A 43 8.86 -3.31 -1.18
C TRP A 43 8.22 -3.91 0.07
N PHE A 44 9.08 -4.38 0.99
CA PHE A 44 8.69 -4.90 2.29
C PHE A 44 8.81 -3.77 3.32
N VAL A 45 7.69 -3.22 3.76
CA VAL A 45 7.66 -2.00 4.57
C VAL A 45 8.37 -2.17 5.91
N SER A 46 8.31 -3.36 6.50
CA SER A 46 8.95 -3.65 7.78
C SER A 46 10.48 -3.71 7.72
N GLY A 47 11.06 -3.96 6.53
CA GLY A 47 12.50 -4.21 6.36
C GLY A 47 13.03 -5.48 7.05
N MET A 48 12.17 -6.29 7.65
CA MET A 48 12.55 -7.48 8.41
C MET A 48 12.53 -8.74 7.54
N GLU A 49 13.69 -9.38 7.42
CA GLU A 49 13.90 -10.48 6.47
C GLU A 49 13.12 -11.75 6.82
N ASN A 50 13.01 -12.06 8.11
CA ASN A 50 12.21 -13.16 8.64
C ASN A 50 10.70 -12.98 8.45
N LEU A 51 10.23 -11.75 8.19
CA LEU A 51 8.81 -11.45 8.00
C LEU A 51 8.40 -11.39 6.52
N LYS A 52 9.35 -11.50 5.57
CA LYS A 52 9.03 -11.40 4.14
C LYS A 52 8.04 -12.46 3.68
N ALA A 53 8.22 -13.71 4.12
CA ALA A 53 7.32 -14.80 3.77
C ALA A 53 5.89 -14.56 4.29
N VAL A 54 5.78 -14.07 5.53
CA VAL A 54 4.50 -13.73 6.15
C VAL A 54 3.85 -12.56 5.43
N ALA A 55 4.59 -11.47 5.19
CA ALA A 55 4.09 -10.31 4.47
C ALA A 55 3.62 -10.66 3.04
N LEU A 56 4.30 -11.57 2.34
CA LEU A 56 3.85 -12.06 1.02
C LEU A 56 2.47 -12.73 1.08
N ALA A 57 2.21 -13.50 2.14
CA ALA A 57 0.96 -14.23 2.32
C ALA A 57 -0.18 -13.33 2.83
N GLU A 58 0.12 -12.42 3.76
CA GLU A 58 -0.87 -11.61 4.49
C GLU A 58 -1.22 -10.29 3.80
N SER A 59 -0.37 -9.77 2.91
CA SER A 59 -0.58 -8.44 2.33
C SER A 59 -1.93 -8.32 1.63
N PRO A 60 -2.73 -7.29 1.92
CA PRO A 60 -4.00 -7.08 1.24
C PRO A 60 -3.83 -6.83 -0.27
N LEU A 61 -4.89 -7.10 -1.04
CA LEU A 61 -4.87 -7.00 -2.51
C LEU A 61 -4.43 -5.63 -3.01
N ARG A 62 -4.95 -4.54 -2.42
CA ARG A 62 -4.62 -3.16 -2.81
C ARG A 62 -3.13 -2.83 -2.65
N PHE A 63 -2.44 -3.45 -1.69
CA PHE A 63 -1.00 -3.32 -1.50
C PHE A 63 -0.21 -4.20 -2.47
N ARG A 64 -0.63 -5.46 -2.62
CA ARG A 64 0.01 -6.44 -3.54
C ARG A 64 0.06 -5.94 -4.99
N ILE A 65 -1.02 -5.34 -5.50
CA ILE A 65 -1.07 -4.80 -6.87
C ILE A 65 0.03 -3.77 -7.10
N ARG A 66 0.42 -3.01 -6.07
CA ARG A 66 1.50 -2.02 -6.13
C ARG A 66 2.87 -2.57 -5.71
N LYS A 67 3.00 -3.90 -5.55
CA LYS A 67 4.21 -4.61 -5.06
C LYS A 67 4.64 -4.18 -3.65
N ILE A 68 3.68 -3.80 -2.82
CA ILE A 68 3.92 -3.39 -1.44
C ILE A 68 3.50 -4.56 -0.54
N PHE A 69 4.40 -4.93 0.37
CA PHE A 69 4.22 -6.05 1.27
C PHE A 69 4.24 -5.58 2.72
N VAL A 70 3.10 -5.78 3.37
CA VAL A 70 2.80 -5.42 4.75
C VAL A 70 2.23 -6.63 5.48
N LEU A 71 2.21 -6.60 6.81
CA LEU A 71 1.50 -7.60 7.61
C LEU A 71 0.00 -7.29 7.64
N GLU A 72 -0.82 -8.27 7.99
CA GLU A 72 -2.28 -8.11 8.05
C GLU A 72 -2.71 -6.96 8.98
N ASN A 73 -2.01 -6.79 10.10
CA ASN A 73 -2.31 -5.79 11.12
C ASN A 73 -1.80 -4.37 10.79
N PHE A 74 -1.27 -4.12 9.59
CA PHE A 74 -0.61 -2.86 9.24
C PHE A 74 -1.51 -1.61 9.41
N LEU A 75 -2.81 -1.73 9.12
CA LEU A 75 -3.78 -0.64 9.28
C LEU A 75 -4.65 -0.80 10.52
N SER A 76 -4.28 -1.68 11.46
CA SER A 76 -5.01 -1.88 12.71
C SER A 76 -4.96 -0.62 13.58
N ARG A 77 -6.10 -0.27 14.19
CA ARG A 77 -6.32 0.93 15.01
C ARG A 77 -6.93 0.51 16.34
N VAL A 78 -6.17 -0.18 17.17
CA VAL A 78 -6.57 -0.60 18.53
C VAL A 78 -5.93 0.29 19.59
#